data_AF-A0A1Q5HX97-F1
#
_entry.id   AF-A0A1Q5HX97-F1
#
_cell.length_a   1.000
_cell.length_b   1.000
_cell.length_c   1.000
_cell.angle_alpha   90.00
_cell.angle_beta   90.00
_cell.angle_gamma   90.00
#
_symmetry.space_group_name_H-M   'P 1'
#
loop_
_entity.id
_entity.type
_entity.pdbx_description
1 polymer ?
#
loop_
_entity_poly.entity_id
_entity_poly.type
_entity_poly.pdbx_seq_one_letter_code
_entity_poly.pdbx_strand_id
1 'polypeptide(L)'
;MAITVPGGKISAAVLLIVMAIGGIVMVQLVREESENVASEAYCTHLHELLKPAPADAGREYYESLQRHADVVASEAPNGLSDTAEDYKDGVTAAVRNLAQANYDTARLTTAQVETMQSDSLRTAGSALMASEAQDCPK
;
A
#
# COMPACT_ATOMS: atom_id res chain seq x y z
N MET A 1 -34.62 -6.21 18.87
CA MET A 1 -33.96 -6.89 20.01
C MET A 1 -32.47 -6.89 19.76
N ALA A 2 -31.70 -6.48 20.76
CA ALA A 2 -30.25 -6.34 20.72
C ALA A 2 -29.56 -7.70 20.68
N ILE A 3 -28.39 -7.76 20.02
CA ILE A 3 -27.37 -8.76 20.33
C ILE A 3 -26.18 -7.98 20.89
N THR A 4 -26.07 -8.01 22.21
CA THR A 4 -24.93 -7.54 22.97
C THR A 4 -23.89 -8.66 22.99
N VAL A 5 -22.62 -8.35 22.70
CA VAL A 5 -21.50 -9.20 23.11
C VAL A 5 -20.47 -8.32 23.85
N PRO A 6 -20.18 -8.63 25.13
CA PRO A 6 -19.20 -7.94 25.95
C PRO A 6 -17.78 -8.48 25.73
N GLY A 7 -16.77 -7.66 26.03
CA GLY A 7 -15.32 -7.88 25.96
C GLY A 7 -14.78 -9.29 25.65
N GLY A 8 -13.94 -9.39 24.61
CA GLY A 8 -13.06 -10.54 24.43
C GLY A 8 -12.53 -10.73 23.01
N LYS A 9 -11.23 -10.45 22.83
CA LYS A 9 -10.30 -11.02 21.83
C LYS A 9 -10.62 -10.77 20.34
N ILE A 10 -9.93 -9.78 19.77
CA ILE A 10 -9.74 -9.66 18.32
C ILE A 10 -8.89 -10.88 17.88
N SER A 11 -9.56 -11.94 17.49
CA SER A 11 -8.94 -13.19 17.04
C SER A 11 -9.10 -13.31 15.53
N ALA A 12 -7.98 -13.28 14.82
CA ALA A 12 -7.77 -13.88 13.51
C ALA A 12 -8.69 -13.47 12.33
N ALA A 13 -9.19 -12.23 12.29
CA ALA A 13 -9.86 -11.70 11.09
C ALA A 13 -8.96 -10.77 10.24
N VAL A 14 -7.70 -10.58 10.64
CA VAL A 14 -6.69 -9.81 9.88
C VAL A 14 -5.85 -10.76 9.03
N LEU A 15 -6.51 -11.60 8.23
CA LEU A 15 -5.85 -12.43 7.23
C LEU A 15 -6.96 -12.93 6.29
N LEU A 16 -7.13 -12.27 5.15
CA LEU A 16 -7.72 -12.78 3.90
C LEU A 16 -8.20 -11.59 3.05
N ILE A 17 -7.30 -11.06 2.22
CA ILE A 17 -7.67 -10.37 0.98
C ILE A 17 -7.14 -11.23 -0.16
N VAL A 18 -7.78 -12.38 -0.39
CA VAL A 18 -7.63 -13.14 -1.63
C VAL A 18 -9.00 -13.73 -1.99
N MET A 19 -9.30 -13.68 -3.29
CA MET A 19 -10.44 -14.26 -3.99
C MET A 19 -11.67 -13.36 -4.13
N ALA A 20 -11.73 -12.64 -5.25
CA ALA A 20 -12.64 -12.99 -6.35
C ALA A 20 -12.63 -11.87 -7.40
N ILE A 21 -12.38 -12.22 -8.67
CA ILE A 21 -13.30 -12.03 -9.81
C ILE A 21 -12.51 -12.39 -11.07
N GLY A 22 -12.81 -13.57 -11.60
CA GLY A 22 -12.57 -13.89 -13.00
C GLY A 22 -13.68 -13.26 -13.86
N GLY A 23 -13.28 -12.65 -14.97
CA GLY A 23 -14.17 -12.12 -15.98
C GLY A 23 -13.36 -11.83 -17.24
N ILE A 24 -13.33 -12.79 -18.16
CA ILE A 24 -12.71 -12.64 -19.47
C ILE A 24 -13.50 -11.58 -20.24
N VAL A 25 -12.85 -10.46 -20.60
CA VAL A 25 -13.32 -9.54 -21.63
C VAL A 25 -12.20 -9.37 -22.65
N MET A 26 -12.37 -9.97 -23.83
CA MET A 26 -11.59 -9.64 -25.02
C MET A 26 -11.96 -8.22 -25.46
N VAL A 27 -11.13 -7.24 -25.14
CA VAL A 27 -11.16 -5.92 -25.79
C VAL A 27 -10.03 -5.87 -26.80
N GLN A 28 -10.37 -5.59 -28.06
CA GLN A 28 -9.41 -5.47 -29.13
C GLN A 28 -8.39 -4.36 -28.84
N LEU A 29 -7.11 -4.74 -28.92
CA LEU A 29 -5.94 -3.88 -28.88
C LEU A 29 -5.97 -2.88 -30.05
N VAL A 30 -6.55 -1.71 -29.83
CA VAL A 30 -6.03 -0.50 -30.47
C VAL A 30 -4.86 -0.08 -29.60
N ARG A 31 -3.68 -0.58 -30.00
CA ARG A 31 -2.38 -0.24 -29.45
C ARG A 31 -2.06 1.20 -29.89
N GLU A 32 -2.57 2.17 -29.14
CA GLU A 32 -2.04 3.52 -29.15
C GLU A 32 -0.74 3.47 -28.36
N GLU A 33 0.36 3.46 -29.10
CA GLU A 33 1.73 3.48 -28.60
C GLU A 33 1.98 4.85 -27.94
N SER A 34 1.65 4.93 -26.66
CA SER A 34 2.28 5.87 -25.73
C SER A 34 2.96 5.01 -24.69
N GLU A 35 4.27 4.80 -24.88
CA GLU A 35 5.20 4.13 -23.97
C GLU A 35 5.08 4.72 -22.55
N ASN A 36 4.15 4.19 -21.78
CA ASN A 36 4.07 4.33 -20.33
C ASN A 36 4.40 2.96 -19.74
N VAL A 37 5.49 2.35 -20.24
CA VAL A 37 5.99 1.09 -19.72
C VAL A 37 6.56 1.40 -18.35
N ALA A 38 5.96 0.84 -17.30
CA ALA A 38 6.48 0.92 -15.95
C ALA A 38 7.96 0.48 -15.96
N SER A 39 8.84 1.30 -15.36
CA SER A 39 10.26 0.95 -15.31
C SER A 39 10.48 -0.29 -14.46
N GLU A 40 11.53 -1.07 -14.75
CA GLU A 40 11.89 -2.23 -13.91
C GLU A 40 12.16 -1.80 -12.46
N ALA A 41 12.70 -0.60 -12.27
CA ALA A 41 12.91 0.01 -10.96
C ALA A 41 11.57 0.29 -10.25
N TYR A 42 10.61 0.91 -10.94
CA TYR A 42 9.26 1.11 -10.41
C TYR A 42 8.65 -0.21 -9.94
N CYS A 43 8.63 -1.23 -10.80
CA CYS A 43 8.02 -2.52 -10.48
C CYS A 43 8.71 -3.25 -9.33
N THR A 44 10.05 -3.22 -9.30
CA THR A 44 10.83 -3.82 -8.20
C THR A 44 10.49 -3.17 -6.87
N HIS A 45 10.52 -1.83 -6.82
CA HIS A 45 10.27 -1.10 -5.58
C HIS A 45 8.79 -1.14 -5.17
N LEU A 46 7.87 -1.17 -6.13
CA LEU A 46 6.45 -1.35 -5.88
C LEU A 46 6.17 -2.73 -5.27
N HIS A 47 6.81 -3.79 -5.78
CA HIS A 47 6.67 -5.13 -5.22
C HIS A 47 7.18 -5.19 -3.77
N GLU A 48 8.34 -4.60 -3.47
CA GLU A 48 8.83 -4.51 -2.08
C GLU A 48 7.91 -3.71 -1.17
N LEU A 49 7.29 -2.64 -1.69
CA LEU A 49 6.40 -1.76 -0.94
C LEU A 49 5.06 -2.43 -0.60
N LEU A 50 4.57 -3.32 -1.46
CA LEU A 50 3.31 -4.04 -1.30
C LEU A 50 3.44 -5.34 -0.50
N LYS A 51 4.66 -5.76 -0.15
CA LYS A 51 4.86 -6.95 0.69
C LYS A 51 4.27 -6.74 2.09
N PRO A 52 3.62 -7.77 2.66
CA PRO A 52 3.14 -7.69 4.03
C PRO A 52 4.31 -7.45 4.99
N ALA A 53 4.08 -6.59 5.98
CA ALA A 53 5.08 -6.30 6.99
C ALA A 53 5.44 -7.57 7.79
N PRO A 54 6.73 -7.82 8.04
CA PRO A 54 7.15 -8.93 8.88
C PRO A 54 6.65 -8.73 10.32
N ALA A 55 6.43 -9.84 11.04
CA ALA A 55 5.91 -9.78 12.42
C ALA A 55 6.86 -9.03 13.39
N ASP A 56 8.14 -8.99 13.07
CA ASP A 56 9.23 -8.31 13.76
C ASP A 56 9.67 -7.02 13.04
N ALA A 57 8.76 -6.39 12.28
CA ALA A 57 9.01 -5.11 11.62
C ALA A 57 9.51 -4.05 12.62
N GLY A 58 10.81 -3.79 12.58
CA GLY A 58 11.48 -2.75 13.35
C GLY A 58 11.69 -1.47 12.56
N ARG A 59 12.42 -0.53 13.17
CA ARG A 59 12.79 0.76 12.57
C ARG A 59 13.33 0.63 11.14
N GLU A 60 14.27 -0.28 10.91
CA GLU A 60 14.94 -0.45 9.62
C GLU A 60 13.95 -0.83 8.50
N TYR A 61 12.91 -1.61 8.82
CA TYR A 61 11.86 -1.97 7.86
C TYR A 61 11.06 -0.73 7.44
N TYR A 62 10.62 0.09 8.40
CA TYR A 62 9.85 1.30 8.12
C TYR A 62 10.67 2.38 7.40
N GLU A 63 11.95 2.52 7.72
CA GLU A 63 12.88 3.38 6.97
C GLU A 63 13.08 2.84 5.53
N SER A 64 13.12 1.52 5.35
CA SER A 64 13.18 0.93 4.02
C SER A 64 11.90 1.17 3.21
N LEU A 65 10.72 1.01 3.83
CA LEU A 65 9.44 1.31 3.19
C LEU A 65 9.38 2.75 2.67
N GLN A 66 9.88 3.71 3.45
CA GLN A 66 9.95 5.10 3.00
C GLN A 66 10.81 5.24 1.73
N ARG A 67 12.00 4.63 1.71
CA ARG A 67 12.86 4.64 0.51
C ARG A 67 12.22 3.97 -0.70
N HIS A 68 11.50 2.87 -0.50
CA HIS A 68 10.76 2.24 -1.60
C HIS A 68 9.65 3.15 -2.11
N ALA A 69 8.92 3.83 -1.23
CA ALA A 69 7.89 4.79 -1.61
C ALA A 69 8.48 6.00 -2.36
N ASP A 70 9.65 6.51 -1.96
CA ASP A 70 10.36 7.58 -2.67
C ASP A 70 10.69 7.18 -4.12
N VAL A 71 11.21 5.96 -4.31
CA VAL A 71 11.54 5.44 -5.66
C VAL A 71 10.28 5.22 -6.47
N VAL A 72 9.23 4.62 -5.89
CA VAL A 72 7.95 4.41 -6.58
C VAL A 72 7.34 5.74 -7.03
N ALA A 73 7.43 6.80 -6.23
CA ALA A 73 6.93 8.11 -6.61
C ALA A 73 7.78 8.79 -7.69
N SER A 74 9.11 8.64 -7.64
CA SER A 74 10.03 9.17 -8.64
C SER A 74 9.92 8.46 -10.00
N GLU A 75 9.67 7.15 -9.99
CA GLU A 75 9.66 6.29 -11.17
C GLU A 75 8.24 5.96 -11.67
N ALA A 76 7.22 6.52 -11.01
CA ALA A 76 5.83 6.27 -11.37
C ALA A 76 5.56 6.72 -12.83
N PRO A 77 4.87 5.89 -13.63
CA PRO A 77 4.46 6.29 -14.97
C PRO A 77 3.52 7.51 -14.88
N ASN A 78 3.45 8.32 -15.95
CA ASN A 78 2.80 9.64 -15.94
C ASN A 78 1.31 9.63 -15.51
N GLY A 79 0.63 8.48 -15.52
CA GLY A 79 -0.74 8.32 -15.03
C GLY A 79 -0.88 8.01 -13.54
N LEU A 80 0.23 7.79 -12.84
CA LEU A 80 0.28 7.37 -11.43
C LEU A 80 1.16 8.27 -10.56
N SER A 81 1.86 9.26 -11.13
CA SER A 81 2.79 10.11 -10.38
C SER A 81 2.14 10.77 -9.16
N ASP A 82 0.96 11.38 -9.32
CA ASP A 82 0.23 12.00 -8.20
C ASP A 82 -0.20 10.94 -7.15
N THR A 83 -0.71 9.80 -7.62
CA THR A 83 -1.09 8.67 -6.76
C THR A 83 0.10 8.15 -5.94
N ALA A 84 1.27 8.05 -6.57
CA ALA A 84 2.49 7.56 -5.95
C ALA A 84 3.07 8.58 -4.97
N GLU A 85 3.00 9.87 -5.28
CA GLU A 85 3.35 10.97 -4.36
C GLU A 85 2.43 10.98 -3.13
N ASP A 86 1.10 10.86 -3.31
CA ASP A 86 0.13 10.77 -2.22
C ASP A 86 0.41 9.56 -1.31
N TYR A 87 0.75 8.42 -1.93
CA TYR A 87 1.13 7.22 -1.18
C TYR A 87 2.43 7.43 -0.39
N LYS A 88 3.46 8.03 -1.00
CA LYS A 88 4.73 8.37 -0.36
C LYS A 88 4.53 9.29 0.85
N ASP A 89 3.68 10.30 0.72
CA ASP A 89 3.38 11.23 1.82
C ASP A 89 2.67 10.52 2.97
N GLY A 90 1.71 9.64 2.67
CA GLY A 90 1.04 8.83 3.68
C GLY A 90 1.98 7.84 4.38
N VAL A 91 2.87 7.16 3.64
CA VAL A 91 3.92 6.31 4.22
C VAL A 91 4.85 7.13 5.11
N THR A 92 5.29 8.30 4.65
CA THR A 92 6.14 9.20 5.43
C THR A 92 5.47 9.64 6.74
N ALA A 93 4.17 9.96 6.70
CA ALA A 93 3.39 10.28 7.88
C ALA A 93 3.27 9.07 8.84
N ALA A 94 3.05 7.87 8.30
CA ALA A 94 2.98 6.64 9.08
C ALA A 94 4.31 6.35 9.79
N VAL A 95 5.45 6.43 9.08
CA VAL A 95 6.79 6.22 9.63
C VAL A 95 7.09 7.26 10.72
N ARG A 96 6.68 8.52 10.54
CA ARG A 96 6.81 9.57 11.56
C ARG A 96 6.01 9.26 12.83
N ASN A 97 4.76 8.81 12.67
CA ASN A 97 3.91 8.42 13.80
C ASN A 97 4.50 7.22 14.56
N LEU A 98 5.02 6.23 13.83
CA LEU A 98 5.73 5.10 14.41
C LEU A 98 7.00 5.54 15.15
N ALA A 99 7.80 6.44 14.57
CA ALA A 99 8.98 6.97 15.24
C ALA A 99 8.65 7.68 16.56
N GLN A 100 7.57 8.46 16.60
CA GLN A 100 7.07 9.07 17.85
C GLN A 100 6.66 8.02 18.89
N ALA A 101 6.14 6.88 18.43
CA ALA A 101 5.79 5.73 19.26
C ALA A 101 6.99 4.80 19.56
N ASN A 102 8.22 5.15 19.15
CA ASN A 102 9.42 4.30 19.22
C ASN A 102 9.26 2.96 18.46
N TYR A 103 8.56 2.98 17.34
CA TYR A 103 8.23 1.82 16.49
C TYR A 103 7.43 0.72 17.20
N ASP A 104 6.84 1.05 18.35
CA ASP A 104 5.92 0.19 19.07
C ASP A 104 4.48 0.57 18.68
N THR A 105 3.83 -0.28 17.88
CA THR A 105 2.47 -0.05 17.41
C THR A 105 1.44 -0.02 18.54
N ALA A 106 1.74 -0.64 19.69
CA ALA A 106 0.87 -0.59 20.87
C ALA A 106 0.87 0.79 21.55
N ARG A 107 1.85 1.65 21.23
CA ARG A 107 1.99 3.01 21.77
C ARG A 107 1.40 4.08 20.85
N LEU A 108 0.87 3.69 19.68
CA LEU A 108 0.18 4.60 18.78
C LEU A 108 -1.16 5.04 19.39
N THR A 109 -1.46 6.32 19.26
CA THR A 109 -2.77 6.88 19.59
C THR A 109 -3.80 6.52 18.52
N THR A 110 -5.09 6.54 18.86
CA THR A 110 -6.18 6.34 17.89
C THR A 110 -6.06 7.28 16.69
N ALA A 111 -5.77 8.57 16.93
CA ALA A 111 -5.62 9.55 15.85
C ALA A 111 -4.45 9.23 14.90
N GLN A 112 -3.34 8.70 15.42
CA GLN A 112 -2.21 8.27 14.60
C GLN A 112 -2.55 7.02 13.77
N VAL A 113 -3.30 6.08 14.35
CA VAL A 113 -3.80 4.90 13.62
C VAL A 113 -4.79 5.31 12.53
N GLU A 114 -5.73 6.22 12.82
CA GLU A 114 -6.68 6.75 11.83
C GLU A 114 -5.97 7.47 10.68
N THR A 115 -4.90 8.23 10.98
CA THR A 115 -4.07 8.88 9.95
C THR A 115 -3.43 7.84 9.02
N MET A 116 -2.90 6.76 9.59
CA MET A 116 -2.31 5.63 8.85
C MET A 116 -3.37 4.81 8.09
N GLN A 117 -4.64 4.96 8.41
CA GLN A 117 -5.76 4.26 7.77
C GLN A 117 -6.64 5.20 6.93
N SER A 118 -6.14 6.41 6.61
CA SER A 118 -6.90 7.39 5.85
C SER A 118 -7.39 6.82 4.52
N ASP A 119 -8.58 7.24 4.10
CA ASP A 119 -9.17 6.82 2.82
C ASP A 119 -8.28 7.19 1.63
N SER A 120 -7.55 8.29 1.73
CA SER A 120 -6.54 8.73 0.76
C SER A 120 -5.46 7.65 0.57
N LEU A 121 -4.85 7.20 1.68
CA LEU A 121 -3.77 6.21 1.63
C LEU A 121 -4.29 4.84 1.16
N ARG A 122 -5.50 4.46 1.58
CA ARG A 122 -6.18 3.26 1.07
C ARG A 122 -6.42 3.33 -0.44
N THR A 123 -6.88 4.46 -0.95
CA THR A 123 -7.19 4.65 -2.36
C THR A 123 -5.92 4.63 -3.19
N ALA A 124 -4.90 5.39 -2.78
CA ALA A 124 -3.59 5.41 -3.43
C ALA A 124 -2.93 4.02 -3.45
N GLY A 125 -2.94 3.32 -2.30
CA GLY A 125 -2.43 1.96 -2.22
C GLY A 125 -3.19 0.97 -3.11
N SER A 126 -4.51 1.12 -3.23
CA SER A 126 -5.33 0.27 -4.11
C SER A 126 -5.02 0.50 -5.59
N ALA A 127 -4.79 1.76 -5.98
CA ALA A 127 -4.40 2.10 -7.35
C ALA A 127 -3.00 1.58 -7.68
N LEU A 128 -2.04 1.67 -6.74
CA LEU A 128 -0.71 1.10 -6.90
C LEU A 128 -0.73 -0.44 -6.99
N MET A 129 -1.55 -1.14 -6.19
CA MET A 129 -1.74 -2.59 -6.34
C MET A 129 -2.35 -2.97 -7.69
N ALA A 130 -3.30 -2.16 -8.19
CA ALA A 130 -3.89 -2.38 -9.51
C ALA A 130 -2.86 -2.18 -10.63
N SER A 131 -1.95 -1.21 -10.48
CA SER A 131 -0.83 -1.02 -11.41
C SER A 131 0.18 -2.16 -11.34
N GLU A 132 0.56 -2.64 -10.15
CA GLU A 132 1.44 -3.81 -10.03
C GLU A 132 0.89 -5.02 -10.79
N ALA A 133 -0.41 -5.28 -10.67
CA ALA A 133 -1.05 -6.41 -11.34
C ALA A 133 -1.17 -6.25 -12.87
N GLN A 134 -1.17 -5.03 -13.39
CA GLN A 134 -1.38 -4.71 -14.81
C GLN A 134 -0.07 -4.44 -15.55
N ASP A 135 0.82 -3.68 -14.92
CA ASP A 135 1.99 -3.07 -15.55
C ASP A 135 3.31 -3.77 -15.18
N CYS A 136 3.33 -4.59 -14.11
CA CYS A 136 4.53 -5.30 -13.65
C CYS A 136 4.45 -6.81 -13.95
N PRO A 137 5.11 -7.30 -15.01
CA PRO A 137 5.13 -8.72 -15.33
C PRO A 137 5.86 -9.54 -14.25
N LYS A 138 5.37 -10.76 -13.98
CA LYS A 138 5.93 -11.70 -13.00
C LYS A 138 7.13 -12.49 -13.53
#